data_AF-A0A0S3U2Z8-F1
#
_entry.id   AF-A0A0S3U2Z8-F1
#
_cell.length_a   1.000
_cell.length_b   1.000
_cell.length_c   1.000
_cell.angle_alpha   90.00
_cell.angle_beta   90.00
_cell.angle_gamma   90.00
#
_symmetry.space_group_name_H-M   'P 1'
#
loop_
_entity.id
_entity.type
_entity.pdbx_description
1 polymer ?
#
loop_
_entity_poly.entity_id
_entity_poly.type
_entity_poly.pdbx_seq_one_letter_code
_entity_poly.pdbx_strand_id
1 'polypeptide(L)'
;MTNPFDLYEQILFTGYTEDEILEMELLMSDWNQATYQTIAHSIVDHAERHGFSGEYLRYLRKAKNFNKKGARQKVLSDGAIRWNKGFEFLIERSGKIVSYGEN
;
A
#
# COMPACT_ATOMS: atom_id res chain seq x y z
N MET A 1 8.04 12.77 -9.88
CA MET A 1 8.20 12.76 -11.37
C MET A 1 7.89 11.35 -11.82
N THR A 2 6.90 11.16 -12.70
CA THR A 2 6.46 9.83 -13.14
C THR A 2 7.48 9.17 -14.08
N ASN A 3 7.81 7.91 -13.86
CA ASN A 3 8.64 7.11 -14.75
C ASN A 3 7.78 6.68 -15.96
N PRO A 4 8.03 7.18 -17.17
CA PRO A 4 7.20 6.90 -18.33
C PRO A 4 7.25 5.41 -18.77
N PHE A 5 8.16 4.61 -18.21
CA PHE A 5 8.29 3.19 -18.51
C PHE A 5 7.61 2.27 -17.47
N ASP A 6 7.14 2.80 -16.34
CA ASP A 6 6.36 2.02 -15.37
C ASP A 6 4.85 2.21 -15.63
N LEU A 7 4.23 1.21 -16.23
CA LEU A 7 2.79 1.18 -16.48
C LEU A 7 1.98 1.34 -15.19
N TYR A 8 2.47 0.81 -14.07
CA TYR A 8 1.75 0.87 -12.81
C TYR A 8 1.87 2.23 -12.13
N GLU A 9 2.96 2.98 -12.33
CA GLU A 9 3.01 4.38 -11.91
C GLU A 9 2.00 5.22 -12.70
N GLN A 10 1.85 4.97 -13.99
CA GLN A 10 0.82 5.64 -14.79
C GLN A 10 -0.58 5.34 -14.25
N ILE A 11 -0.91 4.07 -13.99
CA ILE A 11 -2.20 3.68 -13.40
C ILE A 11 -2.38 4.33 -12.02
N LEU A 12 -1.35 4.26 -11.17
CA LEU A 12 -1.38 4.74 -9.80
C LEU A 12 -1.67 6.25 -9.73
N PHE A 13 -1.08 7.03 -10.63
CA PHE A 13 -1.18 8.49 -10.63
C PHE A 13 -2.25 9.07 -11.56
N THR A 14 -2.90 8.23 -12.38
CA THR A 14 -3.92 8.70 -13.33
C THR A 14 -5.09 9.37 -12.61
N GLY A 15 -5.40 10.60 -13.01
CA GLY A 15 -6.54 11.36 -12.48
C GLY A 15 -6.26 12.14 -11.19
N TYR A 16 -5.05 12.05 -10.64
CA TYR A 16 -4.63 12.84 -9.47
C TYR A 16 -3.93 14.14 -9.86
N THR A 17 -4.05 15.14 -8.99
CA THR A 17 -3.34 16.43 -9.11
C THR A 17 -1.86 16.30 -8.74
N GLU A 18 -1.04 17.29 -9.10
CA GLU A 18 0.39 17.30 -8.75
C GLU A 18 0.63 17.18 -7.23
N ASP A 19 -0.14 17.92 -6.42
CA ASP A 19 -0.05 17.87 -4.95
C ASP A 19 -0.41 16.49 -4.39
N GLU A 20 -1.44 15.86 -4.95
CA GLU A 20 -1.83 14.50 -4.59
C GLU A 20 -0.75 13.48 -4.98
N ILE A 21 -0.17 13.61 -6.17
CA ILE A 21 0.92 12.74 -6.61
C ILE A 21 2.14 12.87 -5.69
N LEU A 22 2.51 14.10 -5.29
CA LEU A 22 3.59 14.32 -4.33
C LEU A 22 3.30 13.65 -2.98
N GLU A 23 2.05 13.71 -2.49
CA GLU A 23 1.65 12.99 -1.28
C GLU A 23 1.76 11.47 -1.48
N MET A 24 1.28 10.96 -2.60
CA MET A 24 1.35 9.54 -2.92
C MET A 24 2.80 9.05 -2.95
N GLU A 25 3.71 9.76 -3.63
CA GLU A 25 5.14 9.44 -3.66
C GLU A 25 5.74 9.39 -2.23
N LEU A 26 5.33 10.32 -1.36
CA LEU A 26 5.77 10.38 0.03
C LEU A 26 5.24 9.18 0.84
N LEU A 27 3.97 8.80 0.64
CA LEU A 27 3.37 7.63 1.27
C LEU A 27 3.98 6.32 0.75
N MET A 28 4.29 6.24 -0.55
CA MET A 28 4.94 5.09 -1.19
C MET A 28 6.32 4.79 -0.60
N SER A 29 7.01 5.79 -0.05
CA SER A 29 8.31 5.58 0.60
C SER A 29 8.27 4.59 1.77
N ASP A 30 7.10 4.37 2.37
CA ASP A 30 6.88 3.40 3.46
C ASP A 30 6.56 1.98 2.97
N TRP A 31 6.48 1.77 1.65
CA TRP A 31 6.11 0.49 1.06
C TRP A 31 7.31 -0.37 0.68
N ASN A 32 7.07 -1.67 0.59
CA ASN A 32 7.98 -2.68 0.07
C ASN A 32 7.31 -3.37 -1.12
N GLN A 33 8.02 -3.50 -2.24
CA GLN A 33 7.48 -4.16 -3.43
C GLN A 33 7.30 -5.68 -3.28
N ALA A 34 7.78 -6.28 -2.19
CA ALA A 34 7.81 -7.73 -1.97
C ALA A 34 8.40 -8.50 -3.17
N THR A 35 7.55 -9.22 -3.91
CA THR A 35 7.92 -10.00 -5.10
C THR A 35 7.56 -9.31 -6.42
N TYR A 36 6.93 -8.14 -6.37
CA TYR A 36 6.55 -7.37 -7.56
C TYR A 36 7.76 -6.66 -8.16
N GLN A 37 7.64 -6.31 -9.45
CA GLN A 37 8.70 -5.63 -10.19
C GLN A 37 8.96 -4.21 -9.68
N THR A 38 7.91 -3.50 -9.26
CA THR A 38 8.00 -2.13 -8.74
C THR A 38 7.06 -1.94 -7.55
N ILE A 39 7.30 -0.90 -6.75
CA ILE A 39 6.42 -0.50 -5.65
C ILE A 39 5.03 -0.14 -6.17
N ALA A 40 4.95 0.57 -7.30
CA ALA A 40 3.67 0.94 -7.91
C ALA A 40 2.85 -0.30 -8.31
N HIS A 41 3.49 -1.31 -8.92
CA HIS A 41 2.85 -2.59 -9.22
C HIS A 41 2.27 -3.23 -7.96
N SER A 42 3.07 -3.33 -6.90
CA SER A 42 2.60 -3.89 -5.63
C SER A 42 1.39 -3.14 -5.07
N ILE A 43 1.41 -1.80 -5.10
CA ILE A 43 0.32 -0.98 -4.54
C ILE A 43 -0.95 -1.13 -5.35
N VAL A 44 -0.88 -1.01 -6.68
CA VAL A 44 -2.05 -1.11 -7.57
C VAL A 44 -2.70 -2.48 -7.41
N ASP A 45 -1.94 -3.56 -7.52
CA ASP A 45 -2.49 -4.92 -7.44
C ASP A 45 -3.13 -5.21 -6.07
N HIS A 46 -2.49 -4.79 -4.98
CA HIS A 46 -3.09 -4.96 -3.64
C HIS A 46 -4.32 -4.05 -3.44
N ALA A 47 -4.30 -2.80 -3.89
CA ALA A 47 -5.44 -1.90 -3.79
C ALA A 47 -6.66 -2.47 -4.53
N GLU A 48 -6.48 -2.98 -5.74
CA GLU A 48 -7.54 -3.62 -6.52
C GLU A 48 -8.10 -4.86 -5.82
N ARG A 49 -7.24 -5.75 -5.31
CA ARG A 49 -7.67 -6.95 -4.57
C ARG A 49 -8.41 -6.63 -3.26
N HIS A 50 -8.26 -5.43 -2.73
CA HIS A 50 -8.86 -4.99 -1.47
C HIS A 50 -9.95 -3.93 -1.65
N GLY A 51 -10.47 -3.75 -2.88
CA GLY A 51 -11.65 -2.91 -3.13
C GLY A 51 -11.38 -1.42 -3.25
N PHE A 52 -10.13 -1.03 -3.53
CA PHE A 52 -9.69 0.35 -3.74
C PHE A 52 -9.34 0.66 -5.20
N SER A 53 -9.92 -0.06 -6.16
CA SER A 53 -9.68 0.17 -7.59
C SER A 53 -9.96 1.64 -7.96
N GLY A 54 -8.94 2.35 -8.43
CA GLY A 54 -9.03 3.79 -8.76
C GLY A 54 -9.03 4.75 -7.55
N GLU A 55 -8.99 4.25 -6.31
CA GLU A 55 -8.93 5.06 -5.09
C GLU A 55 -7.58 4.89 -4.36
N TYR A 56 -6.49 4.90 -5.12
CA TYR A 56 -5.14 4.56 -4.63
C TYR A 56 -4.63 5.52 -3.56
N LEU A 57 -4.87 6.84 -3.68
CA LEU A 57 -4.48 7.78 -2.63
C LEU A 57 -5.20 7.49 -1.30
N ARG A 58 -6.49 7.14 -1.36
CA ARG A 58 -7.25 6.73 -0.17
C ARG A 58 -6.65 5.48 0.44
N TYR A 59 -6.33 4.48 -0.38
CA TYR A 59 -5.68 3.23 0.07
C TYR A 59 -4.36 3.51 0.80
N LEU A 60 -3.48 4.34 0.22
CA LEU A 60 -2.20 4.73 0.82
C LEU A 60 -2.38 5.46 2.16
N ARG A 61 -3.30 6.43 2.22
CA ARG A 61 -3.62 7.16 3.46
C ARG A 61 -4.15 6.23 4.55
N LYS A 62 -5.03 5.28 4.21
CA LYS A 62 -5.57 4.32 5.17
C LYS A 62 -4.48 3.39 5.71
N ALA A 63 -3.62 2.86 4.83
CA ALA A 63 -2.48 2.05 5.23
C ALA A 63 -1.53 2.79 6.19
N LYS A 64 -1.18 4.05 5.88
CA LYS A 64 -0.34 4.90 6.73
C LYS A 64 -0.96 5.18 8.10
N ASN A 65 -2.28 5.36 8.13
CA ASN A 65 -3.03 5.67 9.35
C ASN A 65 -3.45 4.43 10.16
N PHE A 66 -3.09 3.22 9.72
CA PHE A 66 -3.43 2.00 10.44
C PHE A 66 -2.82 2.00 11.85
N ASN A 67 -3.68 2.02 12.86
CA ASN A 67 -3.24 2.10 14.25
C ASN A 67 -2.96 0.71 14.84
N LYS A 68 -1.68 0.36 14.98
CA LYS A 68 -1.21 -0.91 15.58
C LYS A 68 -1.54 -1.09 17.06
N LYS A 69 -1.84 -0.02 17.81
CA LYS A 69 -2.17 -0.14 19.24
C LYS A 69 -3.43 -0.99 19.42
N GLY A 70 -3.28 -2.11 20.13
CA GLY A 70 -4.37 -3.08 20.35
C GLY A 70 -4.70 -3.96 19.13
N ALA A 71 -3.91 -3.90 18.06
CA ALA A 71 -4.04 -4.82 16.94
C ALA A 71 -3.51 -6.21 17.33
N ARG A 72 -4.16 -7.28 16.84
CA ARG A 72 -3.68 -8.65 16.98
C ARG A 72 -2.56 -8.90 15.97
N GLN A 73 -1.41 -9.35 16.45
CA GLN A 73 -0.24 -9.64 15.63
C GLN A 73 -0.17 -11.13 15.29
N LYS A 74 0.16 -11.45 14.03
CA LYS A 74 0.47 -12.81 13.58
C LYS A 74 1.70 -12.77 12.68
N VAL A 75 2.72 -13.55 13.01
CA VAL A 75 3.86 -13.80 12.11
C VAL A 75 3.41 -14.79 11.04
N LEU A 76 3.61 -14.44 9.76
CA LEU A 76 3.32 -15.26 8.60
C LEU A 76 4.49 -16.21 8.31
N SER A 77 4.25 -17.23 7.49
CA SER A 77 5.25 -18.27 7.17
C SER A 77 6.49 -17.73 6.46
N ASP A 78 6.38 -16.59 5.80
CA ASP A 78 7.46 -15.89 5.09
C ASP A 78 8.18 -14.85 5.97
N GLY A 79 7.88 -14.80 7.27
CA GLY A 79 8.43 -13.85 8.23
C GLY A 79 7.80 -12.45 8.22
N ALA A 80 6.82 -12.18 7.34
CA ALA A 80 6.04 -10.95 7.41
C ALA A 80 5.14 -10.93 8.65
N ILE A 81 4.79 -9.75 9.12
CA ILE A 81 3.93 -9.55 10.27
C ILE A 81 2.59 -9.01 9.78
N ARG A 82 1.51 -9.74 10.07
CA ARG A 82 0.14 -9.27 9.87
C ARG A 82 -0.41 -8.70 11.18
N TRP A 83 -0.78 -7.44 11.15
CA TRP A 83 -1.55 -6.75 12.18
C TRP A 83 -3.02 -6.76 11.78
N ASN A 84 -3.91 -7.21 12.66
CA ASN A 84 -5.36 -7.18 12.43
C ASN A 84 -6.05 -6.34 13.50
N LYS A 85 -6.96 -5.45 13.10
CA LYS A 85 -7.72 -4.61 14.02
C LYS A 85 -9.13 -4.35 13.48
N GLY A 86 -10.13 -4.90 14.17
CA GLY A 86 -11.51 -4.82 13.69
C GLY A 86 -11.64 -5.52 12.33
N PHE A 87 -12.14 -4.78 11.35
CA PHE A 87 -12.26 -5.23 9.97
C PHE A 87 -11.00 -4.95 9.14
N GLU A 88 -9.99 -4.24 9.65
CA GLU A 88 -8.82 -3.89 8.82
C GLU A 88 -7.60 -4.74 9.16
N PHE A 89 -6.66 -4.85 8.22
CA PHE A 89 -5.35 -5.45 8.44
C PHE A 89 -4.23 -4.68 7.73
N LEU A 90 -3.03 -4.81 8.27
CA LEU A 90 -1.78 -4.31 7.70
C LEU A 90 -0.74 -5.43 7.72
N ILE A 91 -0.11 -5.71 6.59
CA ILE A 91 1.03 -6.64 6.49
C ILE A 91 2.29 -5.83 6.30
N GLU A 92 3.28 -6.10 7.16
CA GLU A 92 4.57 -5.44 7.11
C GLU A 92 5.72 -6.45 7.05
N ARG A 93 6.80 -6.04 6.41
CA ARG A 93 8.08 -6.75 6.41
C ARG A 93 9.19 -5.75 6.68
N SER A 94 9.99 -6.02 7.71
CA SER A 94 11.12 -5.15 8.11
C SER A 94 10.73 -3.67 8.29
N GLY A 95 9.54 -3.42 8.84
CA GLY A 95 9.02 -2.06 9.09
C GLY A 95 8.44 -1.33 7.88
N LYS A 96 8.37 -1.99 6.71
CA LYS A 96 7.73 -1.45 5.49
C LYS A 96 6.41 -2.16 5.21
N ILE A 97 5.44 -1.43 4.68
CA ILE A 97 4.12 -1.95 4.32
C ILE A 97 4.24 -2.80 3.06
N VAL A 98 3.69 -4.01 3.11
CA VAL A 98 3.57 -4.90 1.95
C VAL A 98 2.14 -4.89 1.41
N SER A 99 1.16 -4.81 2.31
CA SER A 99 -0.26 -4.83 1.97
C SER A 99 -1.08 -4.19 3.07
N TYR A 100 -2.16 -3.54 2.68
CA TYR A 100 -3.24 -3.12 3.56
C TYR A 100 -4.55 -3.69 3.01
N GLY A 101 -5.56 -3.87 3.86
CA GLY A 101 -6.88 -4.25 3.39
C GLY A 101 -7.95 -4.20 4.47
N GLU A 102 -9.19 -4.26 4.00
CA GLU A 102 -10.41 -4.37 4.81
C GLU A 102 -10.98 -5.79 4.56
N ASN A 103 -11.32 -6.51 5.64
CA ASN A 103 -11.90 -7.86 5.64
C ASN A 103 -13.41 -7.81 5.46
#